data_AF-A0A0T2QAC8-F1
#
_entry.id   AF-A0A0T2QAC8-F1
#
_cell.length_a   1.000
_cell.length_b   1.000
_cell.length_c   1.000
_cell.angle_alpha   90.00
_cell.angle_beta   90.00
_cell.angle_gamma   90.00
#
_symmetry.space_group_name_H-M   'P 1'
#
loop_
_entity.id
_entity.type
_entity.pdbx_description
1 polymer ?
#
loop_
_entity_poly.entity_id
_entity_poly.type
_entity_poly.pdbx_seq_one_letter_code
_entity_poly.pdbx_strand_id
1 'polypeptide(L)'
;MLMPKRSDIPPEQWDHATDLFELGFKNGRELAIYFGVSPQTVMREMKRRGAIKGRRSRETVADLEASLDRKALRRAHAKAKEEIVLARRLADSQAIINHLMEAIVQADELGDLSLANGAVAGAASAFGVRTSRR
;
A
#
# COMPACT_ATOMS: atom_id res chain seq x y z
N MET A 1 40.10 -24.37 1.24
CA MET A 1 39.52 -23.11 1.74
C MET A 1 39.50 -23.20 3.27
N LEU A 2 40.25 -22.34 3.97
CA LEU A 2 40.24 -22.35 5.44
C LEU A 2 38.92 -21.71 5.91
N MET A 3 38.14 -22.45 6.71
CA MET A 3 36.97 -21.88 7.36
C MET A 3 37.41 -21.01 8.54
N PRO A 4 36.82 -19.82 8.74
CA PRO A 4 37.08 -18.99 9.91
C PRO A 4 36.77 -19.76 11.20
N LYS A 5 37.55 -19.50 12.24
CA LYS A 5 37.28 -20.01 13.58
C LYS A 5 36.23 -19.13 14.24
N ARG A 6 35.56 -19.69 15.25
CA ARG A 6 34.59 -18.95 16.09
C ARG A 6 35.17 -17.68 16.72
N SER A 7 36.48 -17.68 17.03
CA SER A 7 37.23 -16.52 17.56
C SER A 7 37.32 -15.35 16.58
N ASP A 8 37.16 -15.63 15.29
CA ASP A 8 37.39 -14.67 14.21
C ASP A 8 36.12 -13.86 13.91
N ILE A 9 34.98 -14.26 14.51
CA ILE A 9 33.69 -13.59 14.38
C ILE A 9 33.48 -12.68 15.60
N PRO A 10 33.31 -11.36 15.40
CA PRO A 10 33.07 -10.41 16.48
C PRO A 10 31.87 -10.78 17.36
N PRO A 11 31.91 -10.47 18.68
CA PRO A 11 30.78 -10.71 19.58
C PRO A 11 29.47 -10.10 19.09
N GLU A 12 29.51 -8.89 18.53
CA GLU A 12 28.34 -8.18 18.01
C GLU A 12 27.65 -8.91 16.85
N GLN A 13 28.44 -9.58 15.99
CA GLN A 13 27.88 -10.37 14.90
C GLN A 13 27.17 -11.62 15.43
N TRP A 14 27.69 -12.21 16.50
CA TRP A 14 27.02 -13.31 17.18
C TRP A 14 25.76 -12.85 17.90
N ASP A 15 25.74 -11.66 18.49
CA ASP A 15 24.53 -11.07 19.09
C ASP A 15 23.44 -10.93 18.03
N HIS A 16 23.77 -10.31 16.89
CA HIS A 16 22.85 -10.17 15.76
C HIS A 16 22.37 -11.54 15.22
N ALA A 17 23.26 -12.52 15.10
CA ALA A 17 22.88 -13.87 14.67
C ALA A 17 21.96 -14.58 15.67
N THR A 18 22.15 -14.33 16.97
CA THR A 18 21.24 -14.82 18.02
C THR A 18 19.85 -14.21 17.86
N ASP A 19 19.75 -12.90 17.63
CA ASP A 19 18.45 -12.27 17.35
C ASP A 19 17.76 -12.92 16.14
N LEU A 20 18.46 -13.08 15.02
CA LEU A 20 17.90 -13.71 13.82
C LEU A 20 17.45 -15.16 14.08
N PHE A 21 18.15 -15.89 14.94
CA PHE A 21 17.82 -17.26 15.31
C PHE A 21 16.58 -17.32 16.22
N GLU A 22 16.51 -16.45 17.23
CA GLU A 22 15.40 -16.38 18.18
C GLU A 22 14.11 -15.83 17.58
N LEU A 23 14.22 -14.90 16.61
CA LEU A 23 13.11 -14.40 15.82
C LEU A 23 12.65 -15.43 14.77
N GLY A 24 13.46 -16.46 14.51
CA GLY A 24 13.18 -17.52 13.55
C GLY A 24 13.48 -17.17 12.10
N PHE A 25 14.10 -16.01 11.84
CA PHE A 25 14.49 -15.55 10.50
C PHE A 25 15.61 -16.37 9.86
N LYS A 26 16.52 -16.92 10.68
CA LYS A 26 17.58 -17.81 10.20
C LYS A 26 17.69 -19.07 11.05
N ASN A 27 17.99 -20.18 10.41
CA ASN A 27 18.35 -21.43 11.06
C ASN A 27 19.88 -21.59 11.16
N GLY A 28 20.35 -22.54 11.97
CA GLY A 28 21.78 -22.74 12.21
C GLY A 28 22.60 -23.05 10.95
N ARG A 29 21.99 -23.64 9.92
CA ARG A 29 22.65 -23.92 8.63
C ARG A 29 22.83 -22.64 7.81
N GLU A 30 21.83 -21.77 7.79
CA GLU A 30 21.92 -20.47 7.09
C GLU A 30 22.93 -19.53 7.75
N LEU A 31 22.96 -19.52 9.09
CA LEU A 31 23.98 -18.78 9.85
C LEU A 31 25.39 -19.34 9.61
N ALA A 32 25.52 -20.66 9.50
CA ALA A 32 26.80 -21.29 9.18
C ALA A 32 27.31 -20.89 7.79
N ILE A 33 26.43 -20.83 6.79
CA ILE A 33 26.76 -20.32 5.45
C ILE A 33 27.16 -18.83 5.53
N TYR A 34 26.37 -18.02 6.24
CA TYR A 34 26.64 -16.58 6.40
C TYR A 34 28.01 -16.30 7.01
N PHE A 35 28.41 -17.09 8.01
CA PHE A 35 29.70 -16.94 8.68
C PHE A 35 30.84 -17.73 8.05
N GLY A 36 30.56 -18.61 7.08
CA GLY A 36 31.55 -19.53 6.52
C GLY A 36 32.07 -20.59 7.51
N VAL A 37 31.32 -20.86 8.59
CA VAL A 37 31.71 -21.82 9.64
C VAL A 37 30.88 -23.10 9.57
N SER A 38 31.23 -24.11 10.37
CA SER A 38 30.43 -25.34 10.46
C SER A 38 29.11 -25.09 11.23
N PRO A 39 28.01 -25.77 10.85
CA PRO A 39 26.75 -25.71 11.60
C PRO A 39 26.89 -26.08 13.08
N GLN A 40 27.80 -27.00 13.41
CA GLN A 40 28.08 -27.39 14.79
C GLN A 40 28.65 -26.22 15.61
N THR A 41 29.47 -25.37 14.99
CA THR A 41 30.03 -24.17 15.63
C THR A 41 28.92 -23.19 15.99
N VAL A 42 28.02 -22.92 15.05
CA VAL A 42 26.85 -22.06 15.28
C VAL A 42 25.96 -22.64 16.39
N MET A 43 25.62 -23.93 16.32
CA MET A 43 24.74 -24.55 17.31
C MET A 43 25.36 -24.55 18.71
N ARG A 44 26.68 -24.74 18.82
CA ARG A 44 27.41 -24.63 20.09
C ARG A 44 27.36 -23.20 20.64
N GLU A 45 27.52 -22.20 19.78
CA GLU A 45 27.46 -20.80 20.18
C GLU A 45 26.04 -20.38 20.61
N MET A 46 25.02 -20.78 19.86
CA MET A 46 23.62 -20.54 20.23
C MET A 46 23.27 -21.19 21.57
N LYS A 47 23.71 -22.44 21.81
CA LYS A 47 23.54 -23.11 23.10
C LYS A 47 24.28 -22.37 24.22
N ARG A 48 25.52 -21.91 23.98
CA ARG A 48 26.32 -21.14 24.94
C ARG A 48 25.62 -19.84 25.35
N ARG A 49 24.88 -19.23 24.42
CA ARG A 49 24.14 -17.99 24.59
C ARG A 49 22.72 -18.19 25.10
N GLY A 50 22.28 -19.43 25.31
CA GLY A 50 20.90 -19.74 25.75
C GLY A 50 19.84 -19.47 24.69
N ALA A 51 20.22 -19.30 23.43
CA ALA A 51 19.31 -18.94 22.35
C ALA A 51 18.43 -20.13 21.94
N ILE A 52 17.11 -19.90 21.87
CA ILE A 52 16.13 -20.90 21.44
C ILE A 52 15.46 -20.43 20.15
N LYS A 53 15.49 -21.26 19.11
CA LYS A 53 14.94 -20.91 17.80
C LYS A 53 13.46 -20.53 17.92
N GLY A 54 13.11 -19.37 17.37
CA GLY A 54 11.72 -18.92 17.29
C GLY A 54 11.08 -18.54 18.63
N ARG A 55 11.84 -18.47 19.74
CA ARG A 55 11.31 -18.08 21.05
C ARG A 55 10.63 -16.70 21.02
N ARG A 56 11.15 -15.78 20.20
CA ARG A 56 10.66 -14.41 20.04
C ARG A 56 9.79 -14.20 18.80
N SER A 57 9.52 -15.27 18.05
CA SER A 57 8.71 -15.18 16.82
C SER A 57 7.31 -14.60 17.06
N ARG A 58 6.71 -14.88 18.23
CA ARG A 58 5.40 -14.32 18.62
C ARG A 58 5.40 -12.80 18.77
N GLU A 59 6.49 -12.22 19.28
CA GLU A 59 6.63 -10.76 19.40
C GLU A 59 6.67 -10.13 18.00
N THR A 60 7.41 -10.75 17.07
CA THR A 60 7.49 -10.31 15.67
C THR A 60 6.16 -10.40 14.94
N VAL A 61 5.37 -11.45 15.18
CA VAL A 61 4.05 -11.61 14.57
C VAL A 61 3.12 -10.48 15.03
N ALA A 62 3.10 -10.17 16.33
CA ALA A 62 2.28 -9.07 16.86
C ALA A 62 2.66 -7.71 16.25
N ASP A 63 3.96 -7.44 16.09
CA ASP A 63 4.43 -6.20 15.44
C ASP A 63 4.04 -6.12 13.96
N LEU A 64 4.08 -7.25 13.25
CA LEU A 64 3.67 -7.34 11.85
C LEU A 64 2.16 -7.14 11.69
N GLU A 65 1.35 -7.77 12.55
CA GLU A 65 -0.11 -7.60 12.58
C GLU A 65 -0.47 -6.13 12.82
N ALA A 66 0.11 -5.50 13.85
CA ALA A 66 -0.12 -4.09 14.13
C ALA A 66 0.30 -3.16 12.97
N SER A 67 1.36 -3.51 12.25
CA SER A 67 1.79 -2.78 11.05
C SER A 67 0.82 -2.93 9.89
N LEU A 68 0.28 -4.13 9.68
CA LEU A 68 -0.73 -4.40 8.66
C LEU A 68 -2.05 -3.69 8.98
N ASP A 69 -2.48 -3.69 10.23
CA ASP A 69 -3.68 -2.97 10.67
C ASP A 69 -3.57 -1.46 10.40
N ARG A 70 -2.42 -0.85 10.73
CA ARG A 70 -2.15 0.56 10.40
C ARG A 70 -2.16 0.83 8.89
N LYS A 71 -1.76 -0.13 8.06
CA LYS A 71 -1.85 0.00 6.59
C LYS A 71 -3.30 -0.15 6.11
N ALA A 72 -4.06 -1.08 6.67
CA ALA A 72 -5.46 -1.30 6.34
C ALA A 72 -6.31 -0.05 6.68
N LEU A 73 -6.12 0.53 7.87
CA LEU A 73 -6.80 1.76 8.27
C LEU A 73 -6.50 2.93 7.30
N ARG A 74 -5.22 3.11 6.93
CA ARG A 74 -4.85 4.15 5.96
C ARG A 74 -5.52 3.96 4.60
N ARG A 75 -5.59 2.73 4.10
CA ARG A 75 -6.29 2.41 2.85
C ARG A 75 -7.78 2.66 2.95
N ALA A 76 -8.41 2.26 4.06
CA ALA A 76 -9.84 2.51 4.29
C ALA A 76 -10.15 4.02 4.30
N HIS A 77 -9.33 4.83 4.98
CA HIS A 77 -9.47 6.29 4.96
C HIS A 77 -9.27 6.91 3.58
N ALA A 78 -8.28 6.44 2.82
CA ALA A 78 -8.05 6.91 1.45
C ALA A 78 -9.26 6.59 0.55
N LYS A 79 -9.74 5.34 0.61
CA LYS A 79 -10.90 4.90 -0.16
C LYS A 79 -12.16 5.70 0.19
N ALA A 80 -12.43 5.93 1.47
CA ALA A 80 -13.57 6.75 1.90
C ALA A 80 -13.50 8.19 1.36
N LYS A 81 -12.30 8.79 1.31
CA LYS A 81 -12.12 10.11 0.70
C LYS A 81 -12.36 10.09 -0.81
N GLU A 82 -11.86 9.08 -1.51
CA GLU A 82 -12.09 8.91 -2.95
C GLU A 82 -13.57 8.74 -3.28
N GLU A 83 -14.30 7.94 -2.49
CA GLU A 83 -15.74 7.74 -2.65
C GLU A 83 -16.53 9.05 -2.49
N ILE A 84 -16.17 9.90 -1.52
CA ILE A 84 -16.80 11.22 -1.34
C ILE A 84 -16.53 12.13 -2.55
N VAL A 85 -15.30 12.14 -3.06
CA VAL A 85 -14.93 12.95 -4.22
C VAL A 85 -15.66 12.47 -5.47
N LEU A 86 -15.74 11.15 -5.67
CA LEU A 86 -16.45 10.55 -6.80
C LEU A 86 -17.95 10.86 -6.74
N ALA A 87 -18.57 10.70 -5.57
CA ALA A 87 -19.98 11.01 -5.36
C ALA A 87 -20.31 12.47 -5.68
N ARG A 88 -19.44 13.41 -5.26
CA ARG A 88 -19.58 14.83 -5.61
C ARG A 88 -19.48 15.07 -7.11
N ARG A 89 -18.46 14.50 -7.78
CA ARG A 89 -18.30 14.63 -9.24
C ARG A 89 -19.49 14.08 -10.02
N LEU A 90 -20.06 12.96 -9.57
CA LEU A 90 -21.26 12.37 -10.16
C LEU A 90 -22.47 13.29 -9.98
N ALA A 91 -22.66 13.85 -8.78
CA ALA A 91 -23.74 14.82 -8.51
C ALA A 91 -23.61 16.09 -9.38
N ASP A 92 -22.41 16.65 -9.48
CA ASP A 92 -22.13 17.84 -10.30
C ASP A 92 -22.41 17.55 -11.79
N SER A 93 -21.96 16.39 -12.28
CA SER A 93 -22.19 15.97 -13.67
C SER A 93 -23.68 15.76 -13.95
N GLN A 94 -24.41 15.16 -13.01
CA GLN A 94 -25.85 14.95 -13.14
C GLN A 94 -26.61 16.28 -13.17
N ALA A 95 -26.23 17.25 -12.34
CA ALA A 95 -26.84 18.57 -12.34
C ALA A 95 -26.67 19.29 -13.68
N ILE A 96 -25.46 19.21 -14.27
CA ILE A 96 -25.18 19.79 -15.60
C ILE A 96 -26.03 19.10 -16.69
N ILE A 97 -26.13 17.77 -16.66
CA ILE A 97 -26.93 17.02 -17.63
C ILE A 97 -28.41 17.36 -17.48
N ASN A 98 -28.93 17.42 -16.24
CA ASN A 98 -30.32 17.79 -15.99
C ASN A 98 -30.63 19.18 -16.53
N HIS A 99 -29.78 20.16 -16.25
CA HIS A 99 -29.94 21.52 -16.75
C HIS A 99 -29.92 21.60 -18.29
N LEU A 100 -29.03 20.82 -18.93
CA LEU A 100 -28.99 20.72 -20.39
C LEU A 100 -30.29 20.13 -20.95
N MET A 101 -30.78 19.03 -20.35
CA MET A 101 -32.02 18.38 -20.79
C MET A 101 -33.23 19.29 -20.61
N GLU A 102 -33.33 20.01 -19.48
CA GLU A 102 -34.38 21.00 -19.24
C GLU A 102 -34.36 22.11 -20.29
N ALA A 103 -33.19 22.65 -20.62
CA ALA A 103 -33.05 23.68 -21.64
C ALA A 103 -33.46 23.19 -23.04
N ILE A 104 -33.13 21.93 -23.38
CA ILE A 104 -33.54 21.32 -24.65
C ILE A 104 -35.06 21.15 -24.71
N VAL A 105 -35.68 20.62 -23.65
CA VAL A 105 -37.14 20.43 -23.59
C VAL A 105 -37.87 21.76 -23.69
N GLN A 106 -37.43 22.79 -22.95
CA GLN A 106 -38.03 24.13 -23.03
C GLN A 106 -37.88 24.75 -24.43
N ALA A 107 -36.73 24.56 -25.07
CA ALA A 107 -36.49 25.07 -26.42
C ALA A 107 -37.38 24.35 -27.46
N ASP A 108 -37.61 23.05 -27.29
CA ASP A 108 -38.53 22.25 -28.12
C ASP A 108 -40.00 22.70 -27.94
N GLU A 109 -40.44 22.91 -26.70
CA GLU A 109 -41.78 23.43 -26.39
C GLU A 109 -42.05 24.82 -27.02
N LEU A 110 -41.01 25.64 -27.15
CA LEU A 110 -41.07 26.95 -27.79
C LEU A 110 -40.88 26.90 -29.31
N GLY A 111 -40.58 25.72 -29.88
CA GLY A 111 -40.34 25.53 -31.32
C GLY A 111 -39.03 26.12 -31.83
N ASP A 112 -38.10 26.47 -30.94
CA ASP A 112 -36.80 27.05 -31.28
C ASP A 112 -35.67 26.46 -30.43
N LEU A 113 -35.03 25.42 -30.96
CA LEU A 113 -33.88 24.74 -30.34
C LEU A 113 -32.65 25.65 -30.16
N SER A 114 -32.58 26.81 -30.84
CA SER A 114 -31.46 27.73 -30.69
C SER A 114 -31.38 28.35 -29.29
N LEU A 115 -32.50 28.34 -28.55
CA LEU A 115 -32.57 28.79 -27.15
C LEU A 115 -31.74 27.92 -26.20
N ALA A 116 -31.51 26.64 -26.55
CA ALA A 116 -30.69 25.72 -25.75
C ALA A 116 -29.17 25.89 -25.97
N ASN A 117 -28.73 26.70 -26.94
CA ASN A 117 -27.32 26.83 -27.30
C ASN A 117 -26.43 27.27 -26.12
N GLY A 118 -26.95 28.10 -25.21
CA GLY A 118 -26.24 28.52 -24.00
C GLY A 118 -25.96 27.35 -23.06
N ALA A 119 -26.97 26.50 -22.81
CA ALA A 119 -26.84 25.31 -21.97
C ALA A 119 -25.90 24.27 -22.61
N VAL A 120 -25.97 24.07 -23.93
CA VAL A 120 -25.07 23.20 -24.69
C VAL A 120 -23.62 23.67 -24.58
N ALA A 121 -23.35 24.97 -24.73
CA ALA A 121 -22.01 25.53 -24.59
C ALA A 121 -21.47 25.40 -23.15
N GLY A 122 -22.33 25.62 -22.15
CA GLY A 122 -21.99 25.44 -20.74
C GLY A 122 -21.63 24.00 -20.41
N ALA A 123 -22.46 23.03 -20.83
CA ALA A 123 -22.20 21.60 -20.63
C ALA A 123 -20.93 21.15 -21.37
N ALA A 124 -20.74 21.58 -22.62
CA ALA A 124 -19.54 21.26 -23.38
C ALA A 124 -18.26 21.77 -22.71
N SER A 125 -18.27 23.00 -22.19
CA SER A 125 -17.14 23.55 -21.43
C SER A 125 -16.88 22.75 -20.14
N ALA A 126 -17.92 22.36 -19.42
CA ALA A 126 -17.78 21.60 -18.17
C ALA A 126 -17.20 20.19 -18.39
N PHE A 127 -17.48 19.58 -19.56
CA PHE A 127 -16.92 18.28 -19.97
C PHE A 127 -15.65 18.39 -20.83
N GLY A 128 -15.14 19.60 -21.09
CA GLY A 128 -13.92 19.81 -21.89
C GLY A 128 -14.10 19.54 -23.40
N VAL A 129 -15.32 19.57 -23.90
CA VAL A 129 -15.65 19.37 -25.32
C VAL A 129 -15.63 20.73 -26.03
N ARG A 130 -14.92 20.84 -27.16
CA ARG A 130 -14.97 22.04 -28.01
C ARG A 130 -16.23 22.00 -28.86
N THR A 131 -17.12 22.98 -28.69
CA THR A 131 -18.26 23.19 -29.58
C THR A 131 -17.82 24.01 -30.80
N SER A 132 -18.03 23.48 -32.00
CA SER A 132 -17.85 24.25 -33.24
C SER A 132 -19.18 24.98 -33.53
N ARG A 133 -19.18 26.31 -33.55
CA ARG A 133 -20.33 27.08 -34.03
C ARG A 133 -20.46 26.86 -35.55
N ARG A 134 -21.59 26.32 -36.00
CA ARG A 134 -22.03 26.34 -37.40
C ARG A 134 -23.11 27.39 -37.55
#